data_AF-A0AAU4AGE2-F1
#
_entry.id   AF-A0AAU4AGE2-F1
#
_cell.length_a   1.000
_cell.length_b   1.000
_cell.length_c   1.000
_cell.angle_alpha   90.00
_cell.angle_beta   90.00
_cell.angle_gamma   90.00
#
_symmetry.space_group_name_H-M   'P 1'
#
loop_
_entity.id
_entity.type
_entity.pdbx_description
1 polymer ?
#
loop_
_entity_poly.entity_id
_entity_poly.type
_entity_poly.pdbx_seq_one_letter_code
_entity_poly.pdbx_strand_id
1 'polypeptide(L)'
;MRTRLISVRFGPLLAGLLLALSATALLVAPQASAADGTTTVAEALKKGPVYVDPRAEAQLSPAQADALAKKIKDAGKPVFVAVLPAGAEFPADSVLRTIRTETGITGLYAIRLGEGFNAGADKAVMPNNAVRNLVDAVKAGGPVDANAELNNFVDQALSQAKGKAPASWGGASADGGSPAGALIGLGAVAAVGGGGAYLLVKRNRKKKEEIRREAVARLGVVVDEDITAFGEELDRLDFHPGEPGADDAMRGDYEQGLDSYEKAKQIMASVQYPEEVKGVTQALEDGRYALARLDARRQGKPLPERRAPCFFDPRHGPSTEDATWAPAGGAARTVPVCAADAVRLRDGQDPAVRTVDTEHGPRPYYDAGPAYGPWAGGYFGGGMLPGLLMGTMLGSMMSSPAYASDFGGGNGFDGGGFGGGDVSGADFNPSDFGGGDFGGGGGFDGGGGFGGGDF
;
A
#
# COMPACT_ATOMS: atom_id res chain seq x y z
N MET A 1 -29.96 72.46 9.99
CA MET A 1 -30.56 71.94 11.25
C MET A 1 -32.07 71.89 11.10
N ARG A 2 -32.71 70.83 11.62
CA ARG A 2 -34.16 70.52 11.73
C ARG A 2 -34.83 69.73 10.58
N THR A 3 -34.56 68.42 10.62
CA THR A 3 -35.50 67.26 10.61
C THR A 3 -37.00 67.48 10.35
N ARG A 4 -37.59 66.70 9.41
CA ARG A 4 -38.61 65.60 9.55
C ARG A 4 -39.73 65.85 8.50
N LEU A 5 -40.46 64.93 7.87
CA LEU A 5 -40.79 63.50 8.04
C LEU A 5 -41.27 62.94 6.67
N ILE A 6 -40.85 61.72 6.33
CA ILE A 6 -41.49 60.88 5.30
C ILE A 6 -42.71 60.23 5.95
N SER A 7 -43.87 60.30 5.29
CA SER A 7 -45.09 59.58 5.66
C SER A 7 -45.62 58.87 4.41
N VAL A 8 -45.31 57.59 4.25
CA VAL A 8 -45.96 56.71 3.26
C VAL A 8 -47.11 56.00 3.97
N ARG A 9 -48.31 56.15 3.41
CA ARG A 9 -49.55 55.58 3.91
C ARG A 9 -49.61 54.07 3.61
N PHE A 10 -49.99 53.32 4.63
CA PHE A 10 -50.50 51.95 4.55
C PHE A 10 -51.82 51.90 3.76
N GLY A 11 -51.96 50.87 2.93
CA GLY A 11 -53.21 50.43 2.32
C GLY A 11 -53.17 48.91 2.11
N PRO A 12 -53.90 48.12 2.91
CA PRO A 12 -53.87 46.66 2.91
C PRO A 12 -55.00 46.05 2.06
N LEU A 13 -55.06 44.71 2.07
CA LEU A 13 -56.13 43.77 1.66
C LEU A 13 -55.74 42.97 0.40
N LEU A 14 -55.19 41.77 0.58
CA LEU A 14 -55.96 40.51 0.61
C LEU A 14 -56.97 40.40 -0.54
N ALA A 15 -56.52 39.87 -1.68
CA ALA A 15 -57.21 38.89 -2.52
C ALA A 15 -56.47 38.77 -3.86
N GLY A 16 -55.63 37.74 -4.00
CA GLY A 16 -54.90 37.49 -5.26
C GLY A 16 -54.00 36.28 -5.22
N LEU A 17 -54.33 35.30 -4.37
CA LEU A 17 -53.80 33.96 -4.38
C LEU A 17 -54.31 33.28 -5.66
N LEU A 18 -53.62 33.42 -6.82
CA LEU A 18 -53.72 32.51 -7.99
C LEU A 18 -52.90 32.88 -9.25
N LEU A 19 -51.92 33.79 -9.22
CA LEU A 19 -51.05 34.04 -10.39
C LEU A 19 -49.58 34.15 -9.97
N ALA A 20 -49.02 33.01 -9.56
CA ALA A 20 -47.59 32.82 -9.38
C ALA A 20 -47.12 31.72 -10.34
N LEU A 21 -45.94 31.94 -10.94
CA LEU A 21 -45.13 31.02 -11.73
C LEU A 21 -45.57 30.74 -13.18
N SER A 22 -45.11 31.59 -14.11
CA SER A 22 -44.75 31.10 -15.45
C SER A 22 -43.88 32.10 -16.23
N ALA A 23 -42.69 31.64 -16.62
CA ALA A 23 -41.78 32.12 -17.67
C ALA A 23 -41.10 33.50 -17.42
N THR A 24 -39.78 33.59 -17.23
CA THR A 24 -38.72 33.05 -18.08
C THR A 24 -37.47 32.70 -17.26
N ALA A 25 -37.31 31.41 -16.92
CA ALA A 25 -36.04 30.88 -16.44
C ALA A 25 -35.15 30.56 -17.65
N LEU A 26 -33.89 31.00 -17.55
CA LEU A 26 -32.82 30.70 -18.48
C LEU A 26 -32.70 29.19 -18.71
N LEU A 27 -32.68 28.78 -19.99
CA LEU A 27 -32.24 27.46 -20.40
C LEU A 27 -30.71 27.37 -20.22
N VAL A 28 -30.29 27.08 -18.99
CA VAL A 28 -29.00 26.42 -18.74
C VAL A 28 -29.34 24.94 -18.58
N ALA A 29 -29.13 24.16 -19.63
CA ALA A 29 -29.17 22.71 -19.51
C ALA A 29 -28.06 22.29 -18.52
N PRO A 30 -28.35 21.44 -17.51
CA PRO A 30 -27.28 20.85 -16.72
C PRO A 30 -26.46 19.98 -17.66
N GLN A 31 -25.24 20.40 -17.97
CA GLN A 31 -24.25 19.51 -18.55
C GLN A 31 -23.87 18.52 -17.45
N ALA A 32 -24.52 17.35 -17.45
CA ALA A 32 -24.10 16.21 -16.65
C ALA A 32 -22.62 15.95 -17.00
N SER A 33 -21.74 16.29 -16.08
CA SER A 33 -20.30 16.22 -16.32
C SER A 33 -19.86 14.76 -16.20
N ALA A 34 -18.88 14.35 -16.99
CA ALA A 34 -18.35 12.98 -16.96
C ALA A 34 -17.91 12.52 -15.54
N ALA A 35 -17.53 13.48 -14.69
CA ALA A 35 -17.21 13.26 -13.28
C ALA A 35 -18.39 12.68 -12.46
N ASP A 36 -19.63 13.00 -12.80
CA ASP A 36 -20.82 12.50 -12.08
C ASP A 36 -21.12 11.04 -12.45
N GLY A 37 -20.77 10.62 -13.68
CA GLY A 37 -21.02 9.29 -14.21
C GLY A 37 -20.14 8.23 -13.58
N THR A 38 -18.81 8.36 -13.69
CA THR A 38 -17.85 7.37 -13.16
C THR A 38 -17.91 7.26 -11.64
N THR A 39 -18.11 8.39 -10.94
CA THR A 39 -18.21 8.42 -9.47
C THR A 39 -19.39 7.59 -8.99
N THR A 40 -20.53 7.66 -9.68
CA THR A 40 -21.72 6.86 -9.36
C THR A 40 -21.45 5.36 -9.52
N VAL A 41 -20.78 4.97 -10.59
CA VAL A 41 -20.37 3.57 -10.83
C VAL A 41 -19.44 3.10 -9.72
N ALA A 42 -18.44 3.90 -9.37
CA ALA A 42 -17.49 3.58 -8.31
C ALA A 42 -18.16 3.39 -6.93
N GLU A 43 -19.09 4.28 -6.56
CA GLU A 43 -19.85 4.17 -5.30
C GLU A 43 -20.75 2.93 -5.26
N ALA A 44 -21.29 2.52 -6.41
CA ALA A 44 -22.04 1.27 -6.50
C ALA A 44 -21.12 0.04 -6.37
N LEU A 45 -19.96 0.06 -7.02
CA LEU A 45 -18.97 -1.03 -6.96
C LEU A 45 -18.35 -1.22 -5.57
N LYS A 46 -18.28 -0.17 -4.75
CA LYS A 46 -17.96 -0.29 -3.31
C LYS A 46 -18.97 -1.14 -2.54
N LYS A 47 -20.23 -1.19 -2.98
CA LYS A 47 -21.34 -1.88 -2.31
C LYS A 47 -21.64 -3.26 -2.89
N GLY A 48 -21.26 -3.52 -4.15
CA GLY A 48 -21.47 -4.82 -4.80
C GLY A 48 -20.56 -5.03 -6.01
N PRO A 49 -20.37 -6.29 -6.44
CA PRO A 49 -19.45 -6.63 -7.54
C PRO A 49 -19.93 -6.25 -8.94
N VAL A 50 -21.22 -5.94 -9.11
CA VAL A 50 -21.82 -5.71 -10.43
C VAL A 50 -22.62 -4.41 -10.41
N TYR A 51 -22.38 -3.56 -11.41
CA TYR A 51 -23.18 -2.37 -11.69
C TYR A 51 -23.69 -2.40 -13.13
N VAL A 52 -24.95 -2.02 -13.33
CA VAL A 52 -25.56 -1.85 -14.65
C VAL A 52 -26.16 -0.44 -14.70
N ASP A 53 -25.74 0.37 -15.66
CA ASP A 53 -26.37 1.67 -15.91
C ASP A 53 -27.82 1.43 -16.40
N PRO A 54 -28.82 2.20 -15.92
CA PRO A 54 -30.21 2.04 -16.34
C PRO A 54 -30.42 2.04 -17.87
N ARG A 55 -29.55 2.74 -18.61
CA ARG A 55 -29.60 2.81 -20.08
C ARG A 55 -29.01 1.57 -20.77
N ALA A 56 -28.37 0.69 -20.01
CA ALA A 56 -27.78 -0.56 -20.49
C ALA A 56 -28.49 -1.82 -19.93
N GLU A 57 -29.62 -1.68 -19.23
CA GLU A 57 -30.41 -2.81 -18.70
C GLU A 57 -30.88 -3.80 -19.79
N ALA A 58 -31.01 -3.34 -21.03
CA ALA A 58 -31.33 -4.19 -22.17
C ALA A 58 -30.21 -5.20 -22.51
N GLN A 59 -28.96 -4.91 -22.14
CA GLN A 59 -27.83 -5.80 -22.33
C GLN A 59 -27.69 -6.81 -21.18
N LEU A 60 -27.94 -6.37 -19.95
CA LEU A 60 -27.91 -7.23 -18.76
C LEU A 60 -29.10 -6.91 -17.86
N SER A 61 -30.08 -7.80 -17.83
CA SER A 61 -31.28 -7.62 -16.99
C SER A 61 -30.92 -7.64 -15.49
N PRO A 62 -31.74 -7.03 -14.63
CA PRO A 62 -31.50 -7.04 -13.18
C PRO A 62 -31.31 -8.45 -12.60
N ALA A 63 -32.10 -9.43 -13.08
CA ALA A 63 -31.99 -10.82 -12.64
C ALA A 63 -30.65 -11.47 -13.05
N GLN A 64 -30.13 -11.14 -14.23
CA GLN A 64 -28.82 -11.62 -14.68
C GLN A 64 -27.68 -10.93 -13.92
N ALA A 65 -27.80 -9.64 -13.66
CA ALA A 65 -26.85 -8.88 -12.85
C ALA A 65 -26.77 -9.42 -11.42
N ASP A 66 -27.91 -9.73 -10.80
CA ASP A 66 -28.00 -10.34 -9.47
C ASP A 66 -27.37 -11.74 -9.45
N ALA A 67 -27.62 -12.57 -10.47
CA ALA A 67 -27.02 -13.89 -10.58
C ALA A 67 -25.48 -13.81 -10.72
N LEU A 68 -24.98 -12.88 -11.56
CA LEU A 68 -23.55 -12.63 -11.73
C LEU A 68 -22.93 -12.10 -10.43
N ALA A 69 -23.61 -11.18 -9.75
CA ALA A 69 -23.16 -10.64 -8.47
C ALA A 69 -23.09 -11.71 -7.39
N LYS A 70 -24.09 -12.60 -7.33
CA LYS A 70 -24.09 -13.74 -6.42
C LYS A 70 -22.91 -14.67 -6.70
N LYS A 71 -22.66 -15.02 -7.96
CA LYS A 71 -21.52 -15.86 -8.38
C LYS A 71 -20.19 -15.28 -7.90
N ILE A 72 -19.97 -13.98 -8.08
CA ILE A 72 -18.73 -13.31 -7.64
C ILE A 72 -18.62 -13.29 -6.11
N LYS A 73 -19.71 -12.98 -5.40
CA LYS A 73 -19.75 -12.98 -3.92
C LYS A 73 -19.48 -14.36 -3.33
N ASP A 74 -20.10 -15.40 -3.88
CA ASP A 74 -19.92 -16.80 -3.45
C ASP A 74 -18.47 -17.27 -3.62
N ALA A 75 -17.80 -16.84 -4.70
CA ALA A 75 -16.39 -17.13 -4.93
C ALA A 75 -15.44 -16.34 -4.02
N GLY A 76 -15.91 -15.24 -3.43
CA GLY A 76 -15.15 -14.43 -2.49
C GLY A 76 -13.90 -13.80 -3.11
N LYS A 77 -13.95 -13.41 -4.40
CA LYS A 77 -12.84 -12.82 -5.16
C LYS A 77 -13.10 -11.35 -5.50
N PRO A 78 -12.05 -10.50 -5.63
CA PRO A 78 -12.20 -9.08 -5.94
C PRO A 78 -12.36 -8.85 -7.46
N VAL A 79 -13.48 -9.33 -8.02
CA VAL A 79 -13.84 -9.14 -9.44
C VAL A 79 -15.00 -8.16 -9.53
N PHE A 80 -14.85 -7.13 -10.34
CA PHE A 80 -15.79 -6.03 -10.51
C PHE A 80 -16.26 -5.98 -11.96
N VAL A 81 -17.56 -5.81 -12.17
CA VAL A 81 -18.17 -5.76 -13.51
C VAL A 81 -19.05 -4.53 -13.61
N ALA A 82 -18.87 -3.73 -14.66
CA ALA A 82 -19.74 -2.61 -14.99
C ALA A 82 -20.26 -2.72 -16.43
N VAL A 83 -21.56 -2.50 -16.62
CA VAL A 83 -22.21 -2.42 -17.94
C VAL A 83 -22.70 -0.98 -18.15
N LEU A 84 -22.10 -0.29 -19.12
CA LEU A 84 -22.23 1.15 -19.32
C LEU A 84 -22.61 1.46 -20.77
N PRO A 85 -23.43 2.49 -21.04
CA PRO A 85 -23.68 2.97 -22.40
C PRO A 85 -22.43 3.69 -22.96
N ALA A 86 -22.28 3.69 -24.28
CA ALA A 86 -21.29 4.56 -24.91
C ALA A 86 -21.74 6.03 -24.83
N GLY A 87 -20.88 6.92 -24.32
CA GLY A 87 -21.21 8.33 -24.12
C GLY A 87 -20.02 9.15 -23.61
N ALA A 88 -20.14 10.48 -23.66
CA ALA A 88 -19.09 11.40 -23.22
C ALA A 88 -18.81 11.31 -21.70
N GLU A 89 -19.77 10.80 -20.94
CA GLU A 89 -19.66 10.52 -19.51
C GLU A 89 -18.77 9.31 -19.20
N PHE A 90 -18.50 8.45 -20.18
CA PHE A 90 -17.68 7.25 -20.07
C PHE A 90 -16.64 7.22 -21.21
N PRO A 91 -15.60 8.08 -21.16
CA PRO A 91 -14.59 8.12 -22.21
C PRO A 91 -13.86 6.79 -22.31
N ALA A 92 -13.92 6.15 -23.48
CA ALA A 92 -13.41 4.79 -23.70
C ALA A 92 -11.91 4.64 -23.41
N ASP A 93 -11.13 5.71 -23.50
CA ASP A 93 -9.69 5.72 -23.24
C ASP A 93 -9.33 5.72 -21.74
N SER A 94 -10.23 6.19 -20.88
CA SER A 94 -9.92 6.46 -19.47
C SER A 94 -10.90 5.84 -18.47
N VAL A 95 -12.12 5.51 -18.88
CA VAL A 95 -13.22 5.04 -18.00
C VAL A 95 -12.80 3.92 -17.05
N LEU A 96 -12.05 2.95 -17.56
CA LEU A 96 -11.60 1.79 -16.77
C LEU A 96 -10.63 2.19 -15.65
N ARG A 97 -9.70 3.12 -15.94
CA ARG A 97 -8.75 3.65 -14.96
C ARG A 97 -9.43 4.58 -13.96
N THR A 98 -10.35 5.42 -14.44
CA THR A 98 -11.10 6.36 -13.61
C THR A 98 -11.97 5.61 -12.60
N ILE A 99 -12.76 4.63 -13.04
CA ILE A 99 -13.61 3.83 -12.15
C ILE A 99 -12.78 3.07 -11.12
N ARG A 100 -11.67 2.45 -11.51
CA ARG A 100 -10.76 1.80 -10.55
C ARG A 100 -10.23 2.80 -9.51
N THR A 101 -9.81 3.99 -9.96
CA THR A 101 -9.24 5.02 -9.09
C THR A 101 -10.27 5.53 -8.08
N GLU A 102 -11.49 5.82 -8.53
CA GLU A 102 -12.59 6.32 -7.69
C GLU A 102 -13.18 5.24 -6.77
N THR A 103 -13.19 3.97 -7.22
CA THR A 103 -13.62 2.84 -6.40
C THR A 103 -12.64 2.64 -5.25
N GLY A 104 -11.34 2.82 -5.51
CA GLY A 104 -10.29 2.76 -4.49
C GLY A 104 -10.12 1.36 -3.88
N ILE A 105 -10.52 0.31 -4.60
CA ILE A 105 -10.42 -1.08 -4.14
C ILE A 105 -9.51 -1.84 -5.11
N THR A 106 -8.59 -2.64 -4.55
CA THR A 106 -7.70 -3.50 -5.33
C THR A 106 -8.50 -4.64 -5.96
N GLY A 107 -8.49 -4.77 -7.29
CA GLY A 107 -9.39 -5.67 -8.00
C GLY A 107 -9.06 -5.92 -9.47
N LEU A 108 -9.80 -6.87 -10.05
CA LEU A 108 -9.94 -7.04 -11.50
C LEU A 108 -11.26 -6.39 -11.92
N TYR A 109 -11.19 -5.39 -12.80
CA TYR A 109 -12.33 -4.62 -13.27
C TYR A 109 -12.59 -4.93 -14.74
N ALA A 110 -13.79 -5.40 -15.06
CA ALA A 110 -14.28 -5.55 -16.41
C ALA A 110 -15.37 -4.53 -16.70
N ILE A 111 -15.30 -3.90 -17.87
CA ILE A 111 -16.28 -2.93 -18.35
C ILE A 111 -16.75 -3.37 -19.72
N ARG A 112 -18.08 -3.48 -19.84
CA ARG A 112 -18.75 -3.48 -21.13
C ARG A 112 -19.27 -2.07 -21.41
N LEU A 113 -18.75 -1.44 -22.46
CA LEU A 113 -19.06 -0.07 -22.86
C LEU A 113 -19.74 -0.08 -24.23
N GLY A 114 -21.07 0.10 -24.26
CA GLY A 114 -21.85 -0.12 -25.47
C GLY A 114 -21.72 -1.57 -25.94
N GLU A 115 -21.11 -1.78 -27.11
CA GLU A 115 -20.79 -3.12 -27.64
C GLU A 115 -19.34 -3.56 -27.35
N GLY A 116 -18.51 -2.66 -26.82
CA GLY A 116 -17.11 -2.95 -26.53
C GLY A 116 -16.92 -3.62 -25.18
N PHE A 117 -15.88 -4.44 -25.05
CA PHE A 117 -15.48 -5.08 -23.81
C PHE A 117 -14.00 -4.84 -23.52
N ASN A 118 -13.67 -4.50 -22.28
CA ASN A 118 -12.30 -4.40 -21.81
C ASN A 118 -12.18 -4.71 -20.32
N ALA A 119 -10.99 -5.11 -19.87
CA ALA A 119 -10.71 -5.36 -18.48
C ALA A 119 -9.31 -4.87 -18.08
N GLY A 120 -9.14 -4.58 -16.79
CA GLY A 120 -7.85 -4.30 -16.18
C GLY A 120 -7.77 -4.79 -14.75
N ALA A 121 -6.57 -5.10 -14.28
CA ALA A 121 -6.34 -5.58 -12.92
C ALA A 121 -5.19 -4.85 -12.24
N ASP A 122 -5.29 -4.76 -10.91
CA ASP A 122 -4.11 -4.56 -10.09
C ASP A 122 -3.22 -5.81 -10.18
N LYS A 123 -1.89 -5.63 -10.33
CA LYS A 123 -0.91 -6.73 -10.46
C LYS A 123 -1.00 -7.75 -9.31
N ALA A 124 -1.41 -7.30 -8.12
CA ALA A 124 -1.62 -8.15 -6.95
C ALA A 124 -2.77 -9.17 -7.13
N VAL A 125 -3.78 -8.83 -7.95
CA VAL A 125 -4.94 -9.68 -8.25
C VAL A 125 -4.65 -10.58 -9.44
N MET A 126 -4.10 -10.01 -10.51
CA MET A 126 -3.81 -10.73 -11.74
C MET A 126 -2.72 -10.02 -12.55
N PRO A 127 -1.72 -10.75 -13.10
CA PRO A 127 -0.69 -10.12 -13.93
C PRO A 127 -1.26 -9.68 -15.29
N ASN A 128 -0.71 -8.59 -15.83
CA ASN A 128 -1.25 -7.90 -17.01
C ASN A 128 -1.38 -8.80 -18.25
N ASN A 129 -0.45 -9.75 -18.43
CA ASN A 129 -0.50 -10.71 -19.53
C ASN A 129 -1.67 -11.70 -19.38
N ALA A 130 -2.02 -12.10 -18.16
CA ALA A 130 -3.19 -12.95 -17.92
C ALA A 130 -4.50 -12.19 -18.18
N VAL A 131 -4.59 -10.91 -17.80
CA VAL A 131 -5.74 -10.07 -18.12
C VAL A 131 -5.92 -9.92 -19.64
N ARG A 132 -4.84 -9.65 -20.37
CA ARG A 132 -4.87 -9.57 -21.85
C ARG A 132 -5.36 -10.88 -22.46
N ASN A 133 -4.80 -12.02 -22.04
CA ASN A 133 -5.23 -13.34 -22.52
C ASN A 133 -6.72 -13.61 -22.23
N LEU A 134 -7.25 -13.17 -21.08
CA LEU A 134 -8.68 -13.28 -20.75
C LEU A 134 -9.54 -12.42 -21.66
N VAL A 135 -9.15 -11.16 -21.87
CA VAL A 135 -9.87 -10.23 -22.76
C VAL A 135 -9.87 -10.76 -24.20
N ASP A 136 -8.72 -11.23 -24.69
CA ASP A 136 -8.57 -11.80 -26.03
C ASP A 136 -9.40 -13.09 -26.19
N ALA A 137 -9.41 -13.96 -25.19
CA ALA A 137 -10.22 -15.19 -25.20
C ALA A 137 -11.72 -14.90 -25.25
N VAL A 138 -12.18 -13.86 -24.53
CA VAL A 138 -13.58 -13.42 -24.55
C VAL A 138 -13.92 -12.80 -25.90
N LYS A 139 -13.04 -11.96 -26.47
CA LYS A 139 -13.23 -11.34 -27.80
C LYS A 139 -13.15 -12.33 -28.97
N ALA A 140 -12.35 -13.39 -28.85
CA ALA A 140 -12.18 -14.40 -29.90
C ALA A 140 -13.38 -15.34 -30.07
N GLY A 141 -14.28 -15.40 -29.09
CA GLY A 141 -15.44 -16.31 -29.07
C GLY A 141 -16.56 -16.00 -30.08
N GLY A 142 -16.44 -14.93 -30.87
CA GLY A 142 -17.50 -14.44 -31.77
C GLY A 142 -18.57 -13.60 -31.04
N PRO A 143 -19.60 -13.09 -31.75
CA PRO A 143 -20.65 -12.28 -31.13
C PRO A 143 -21.48 -13.14 -30.17
N VAL A 144 -21.27 -12.95 -28.87
CA VAL A 144 -22.08 -13.52 -27.80
C VAL A 144 -22.87 -12.39 -27.14
N ASP A 145 -24.06 -12.70 -26.62
CA ASP A 145 -24.81 -11.69 -25.85
C ASP A 145 -24.01 -11.25 -24.61
N ALA A 146 -24.30 -10.04 -24.12
CA ALA A 146 -23.55 -9.43 -23.02
C ALA A 146 -23.54 -10.29 -21.76
N ASN A 147 -24.61 -11.03 -21.49
CA ASN A 147 -24.67 -11.92 -20.34
C ASN A 147 -23.71 -13.11 -20.48
N ALA A 148 -23.64 -13.73 -21.65
CA ALA A 148 -22.69 -14.81 -21.94
C ALA A 148 -21.23 -14.31 -21.92
N GLU A 149 -20.96 -13.14 -22.50
CA GLU A 149 -19.63 -12.51 -22.48
C GLU A 149 -19.11 -12.31 -21.05
N LEU A 150 -19.93 -11.68 -20.21
CA LEU A 150 -19.58 -11.37 -18.83
C LEU A 150 -19.45 -12.64 -17.96
N ASN A 151 -20.29 -13.65 -18.18
CA ASN A 151 -20.18 -14.91 -17.46
C ASN A 151 -18.91 -15.68 -17.85
N ASN A 152 -18.57 -15.75 -19.14
CA ASN A 152 -17.34 -16.40 -19.60
C ASN A 152 -16.10 -15.72 -19.04
N PHE A 153 -16.07 -14.39 -19.02
CA PHE A 153 -15.00 -13.63 -18.38
C PHE A 153 -14.92 -13.95 -16.88
N VAL A 154 -16.04 -13.84 -16.16
CA VAL A 154 -16.08 -14.05 -14.71
C VAL A 154 -15.67 -15.47 -14.35
N ASP A 155 -16.11 -16.50 -15.08
CA ASP A 155 -15.76 -17.89 -14.79
C ASP A 155 -14.25 -18.13 -14.90
N GLN A 156 -13.61 -17.59 -15.93
CA GLN A 156 -12.16 -17.69 -16.09
C GLN A 156 -11.42 -16.81 -15.08
N ALA A 157 -11.91 -15.60 -14.83
CA ALA A 157 -11.34 -14.66 -13.87
C ALA A 157 -11.35 -15.21 -12.44
N LEU A 158 -12.45 -15.80 -11.98
CA LEU A 158 -12.60 -16.34 -10.62
C LEU A 158 -11.59 -17.46 -10.32
N SER A 159 -11.21 -18.23 -11.34
CA SER A 159 -10.21 -19.31 -11.22
C SER A 159 -8.78 -18.79 -11.07
N GLN A 160 -8.47 -17.61 -11.61
CA GLN A 160 -7.12 -17.05 -11.69
C GLN A 160 -6.87 -15.88 -10.74
N ALA A 161 -7.93 -15.16 -10.35
CA ALA A 161 -7.85 -13.96 -9.52
C ALA A 161 -7.40 -14.30 -8.09
N LYS A 162 -6.40 -13.55 -7.62
CA LYS A 162 -5.91 -13.57 -6.24
C LYS A 162 -6.61 -12.49 -5.40
N GLY A 163 -6.55 -12.63 -4.08
CA GLY A 163 -7.22 -11.72 -3.15
C GLY A 163 -8.60 -12.18 -2.68
N LYS A 164 -9.27 -11.33 -1.89
CA LYS A 164 -10.58 -11.57 -1.29
C LYS A 164 -11.57 -10.49 -1.68
N ALA A 165 -12.85 -10.85 -1.74
CA ALA A 165 -13.94 -9.89 -1.93
C ALA A 165 -13.95 -8.83 -0.81
N PRO A 166 -14.31 -7.57 -1.12
CA PRO A 166 -14.47 -6.52 -0.13
C PRO A 166 -15.43 -6.90 1.00
N ALA A 167 -15.08 -6.54 2.24
CA ALA A 167 -15.93 -6.79 3.40
C ALA A 167 -17.34 -6.19 3.27
N SER A 168 -17.51 -5.12 2.48
CA SER A 168 -18.80 -4.48 2.20
C SER A 168 -19.79 -5.36 1.43
N TRP A 169 -19.32 -6.43 0.78
CA TRP A 169 -20.18 -7.34 0.01
C TRP A 169 -20.84 -8.43 0.87
N GLY A 170 -20.36 -8.63 2.11
CA GLY A 170 -20.85 -9.63 3.04
C GLY A 170 -22.06 -9.15 3.83
N GLY A 171 -23.27 -9.41 3.33
CA GLY A 171 -24.52 -9.13 4.02
C GLY A 171 -25.69 -10.01 3.54
N ALA A 172 -26.25 -10.77 4.50
CA ALA A 172 -27.47 -11.60 4.45
C ALA A 172 -27.41 -12.92 3.65
N SER A 173 -27.08 -14.01 4.35
CA SER A 173 -27.66 -15.33 4.11
C SER A 173 -28.32 -15.79 5.42
N ALA A 174 -29.64 -15.76 5.45
CA ALA A 174 -30.49 -16.52 6.36
C ALA A 174 -31.89 -16.62 5.72
N ASP A 175 -32.09 -17.74 5.05
CA ASP A 175 -33.31 -18.49 4.73
C ASP A 175 -34.70 -17.90 5.08
N GLY A 176 -35.56 -17.90 4.05
CA GLY A 176 -36.93 -18.43 4.10
C GLY A 176 -38.01 -17.67 4.88
N GLY A 177 -38.81 -16.85 4.20
CA GLY A 177 -40.12 -16.42 4.69
C GLY A 177 -40.78 -15.30 3.90
N SER A 178 -42.04 -15.52 3.49
CA SER A 178 -42.88 -14.73 2.56
C SER A 178 -43.02 -13.20 2.80
N PRO A 179 -43.41 -12.42 1.76
CA PRO A 179 -43.33 -10.97 1.74
C PRO A 179 -44.63 -10.33 2.25
N ALA A 180 -44.67 -9.89 3.51
CA ALA A 180 -45.75 -9.00 3.98
C ALA A 180 -45.41 -8.07 5.17
N GLY A 181 -44.20 -8.13 5.75
CA GLY A 181 -43.89 -7.39 7.00
C GLY A 181 -42.78 -6.34 6.94
N ALA A 182 -42.14 -6.13 5.79
CA ALA A 182 -40.84 -5.47 5.70
C ALA A 182 -40.86 -3.93 5.67
N LEU A 183 -41.78 -3.26 6.37
CA LEU A 183 -41.79 -1.80 6.45
C LEU A 183 -41.70 -1.20 7.87
N ILE A 184 -41.56 -2.01 8.94
CA ILE A 184 -41.43 -1.46 10.31
C ILE A 184 -40.12 -1.87 11.01
N GLY A 185 -39.30 -2.73 10.41
CA GLY A 185 -38.06 -3.25 11.02
C GLY A 185 -36.74 -2.55 10.65
N LEU A 186 -36.75 -1.47 9.86
CA LEU A 186 -35.51 -0.85 9.33
C LEU A 186 -34.94 0.28 10.21
N GLY A 187 -35.66 0.73 11.23
CA GLY A 187 -35.20 1.78 12.14
C GLY A 187 -34.30 1.31 13.29
N ALA A 188 -34.38 0.04 13.69
CA ALA A 188 -33.71 -0.46 14.90
C ALA A 188 -32.41 -1.24 14.64
N VAL A 189 -32.20 -1.80 13.43
CA VAL A 189 -31.01 -2.64 13.14
C VAL A 189 -29.83 -1.84 12.61
N ALA A 190 -30.05 -0.69 11.96
CA ALA A 190 -28.95 0.19 11.52
C ALA A 190 -28.15 0.78 12.69
N ALA A 191 -28.79 0.99 13.84
CA ALA A 191 -28.11 1.47 15.06
C ALA A 191 -27.28 0.38 15.76
N VAL A 192 -27.64 -0.90 15.63
CA VAL A 192 -26.94 -2.02 16.29
C VAL A 192 -25.85 -2.64 15.39
N GLY A 193 -26.07 -2.73 14.07
CA GLY A 193 -25.09 -3.29 13.13
C GLY A 193 -23.96 -2.33 12.73
N GLY A 194 -24.28 -1.06 12.46
CA GLY A 194 -23.29 -0.03 12.10
C GLY A 194 -22.41 0.36 13.29
N GLY A 195 -22.99 0.39 14.50
CA GLY A 195 -22.26 0.59 15.75
C GLY A 195 -21.25 -0.54 16.00
N GLY A 196 -21.63 -1.81 15.77
CA GLY A 196 -20.72 -2.95 15.93
C GLY A 196 -19.51 -2.90 15.00
N ALA A 197 -19.71 -2.67 13.70
CA ALA A 197 -18.61 -2.57 12.73
C ALA A 197 -17.72 -1.34 13.00
N TYR A 198 -18.31 -0.18 13.30
CA TYR A 198 -17.56 1.03 13.67
C TYR A 198 -16.76 0.83 14.97
N LEU A 199 -17.34 0.18 15.98
CA LEU A 199 -16.65 -0.13 17.23
C LEU A 199 -15.51 -1.14 17.02
N LEU A 200 -15.67 -2.14 16.14
CA LEU A 200 -14.60 -3.06 15.77
C LEU A 200 -13.46 -2.36 15.01
N VAL A 201 -13.78 -1.50 14.04
CA VAL A 201 -12.78 -0.70 13.31
C VAL A 201 -12.08 0.27 14.26
N LYS A 202 -12.83 0.98 15.12
CA LYS A 202 -12.26 1.90 16.12
C LYS A 202 -11.39 1.16 17.14
N ARG A 203 -11.82 -0.02 17.60
CA ARG A 203 -11.04 -0.88 18.51
C ARG A 203 -9.78 -1.39 17.84
N ASN A 204 -9.87 -1.82 16.57
CA ASN A 204 -8.70 -2.29 15.82
C ASN A 204 -7.73 -1.14 15.52
N ARG A 205 -8.23 0.07 15.19
CA ARG A 205 -7.39 1.27 15.04
C ARG A 205 -6.70 1.63 16.35
N LYS A 206 -7.44 1.67 17.46
CA LYS A 206 -6.88 1.92 18.79
C LYS A 206 -5.84 0.86 19.18
N LYS A 207 -6.12 -0.42 18.94
CA LYS A 207 -5.17 -1.51 19.18
C LYS A 207 -3.92 -1.40 18.31
N LYS A 208 -4.07 -1.04 17.03
CA LYS A 208 -2.93 -0.79 16.13
C LYS A 208 -2.10 0.41 16.57
N GLU A 209 -2.75 1.48 17.05
CA GLU A 209 -2.07 2.65 17.62
C GLU A 209 -1.32 2.29 18.92
N GLU A 210 -1.90 1.46 19.78
CA GLU A 210 -1.24 0.95 20.99
C GLU A 210 -0.03 0.08 20.64
N ILE A 211 -0.17 -0.88 19.72
CA ILE A 211 0.94 -1.71 19.21
C ILE A 211 2.04 -0.84 18.61
N ARG A 212 1.67 0.18 17.81
CA ARG A 212 2.61 1.11 17.21
C ARG A 212 3.38 1.89 18.26
N ARG A 213 2.69 2.44 19.27
CA ARG A 213 3.31 3.20 20.35
C ARG A 213 4.26 2.32 21.16
N GLU A 214 3.86 1.09 21.45
CA GLU A 214 4.72 0.13 22.15
C GLU A 214 5.95 -0.22 21.31
N ALA A 215 5.78 -0.45 20.00
CA ALA A 215 6.90 -0.71 19.09
C ALA A 215 7.86 0.48 19.02
N VAL A 216 7.36 1.71 18.88
CA VAL A 216 8.20 2.93 18.90
C VAL A 216 8.93 3.08 20.24
N ALA A 217 8.26 2.86 21.38
CA ALA A 217 8.89 2.94 22.69
C ALA A 217 10.01 1.89 22.85
N ARG A 218 9.76 0.65 22.41
CA ARG A 218 10.73 -0.45 22.46
C ARG A 218 11.93 -0.22 21.54
N LEU A 219 11.68 0.27 20.32
CA LEU A 219 12.72 0.65 19.38
C LEU A 219 13.51 1.87 19.86
N GLY A 220 12.85 2.82 20.51
CA GLY A 220 13.49 4.02 21.02
C GLY A 220 14.62 3.71 22.00
N VAL A 221 14.44 2.73 22.89
CA VAL A 221 15.49 2.30 23.83
C VAL A 221 16.76 1.85 23.10
N VAL A 222 16.63 0.91 22.16
CA VAL A 222 17.79 0.35 21.45
C VAL A 222 18.44 1.37 20.50
N VAL A 223 17.66 2.30 19.96
CA VAL A 223 18.16 3.39 19.11
C VAL A 223 18.89 4.45 19.93
N ASP A 224 18.39 4.82 21.10
CA ASP A 224 19.04 5.78 21.99
C ASP A 224 20.37 5.23 22.51
N GLU A 225 20.44 3.93 22.80
CA GLU A 225 21.70 3.22 23.06
C GLU A 225 22.68 3.34 21.89
N ASP A 226 22.19 3.28 20.65
CA ASP A 226 23.02 3.35 19.44
C ASP A 226 23.54 4.75 19.16
N ILE A 227 22.70 5.75 19.37
CA ILE A 227 23.08 7.16 19.30
C ILE A 227 24.13 7.43 20.38
N THR A 228 23.91 6.98 21.61
CA THR A 228 24.84 7.19 22.72
C THR A 228 26.17 6.47 22.46
N ALA A 229 26.14 5.20 22.05
CA ALA A 229 27.35 4.45 21.73
C ALA A 229 28.17 5.07 20.59
N PHE A 230 27.50 5.67 19.59
CA PHE A 230 28.18 6.40 18.52
C PHE A 230 28.73 7.76 18.98
N GLY A 231 28.00 8.48 19.84
CA GLY A 231 28.48 9.70 20.47
C GLY A 231 29.75 9.45 21.30
N GLU A 232 29.77 8.37 22.09
CA GLU A 232 30.97 7.98 22.83
C GLU A 232 32.13 7.54 21.92
N GLU A 233 31.85 6.97 20.75
CA GLU A 233 32.88 6.65 19.75
C GLU A 233 33.50 7.92 19.17
N LEU A 234 32.67 8.92 18.85
CA LEU A 234 33.12 10.25 18.43
C LEU A 234 33.95 10.93 19.53
N ASP A 235 33.52 10.85 20.79
CA ASP A 235 34.26 11.43 21.93
C ASP A 235 35.58 10.73 22.20
N ARG A 236 35.67 9.41 21.94
CA ARG A 236 36.90 8.63 22.06
C ARG A 236 37.85 8.80 20.88
N LEU A 237 37.40 9.42 19.79
CA LEU A 237 38.22 9.65 18.62
C LEU A 237 39.26 10.73 18.91
N ASP A 238 40.52 10.31 19.00
CA ASP A 238 41.66 11.21 19.18
C ASP A 238 42.02 11.90 17.84
N PHE A 239 41.11 12.71 17.28
CA PHE A 239 41.33 13.50 16.07
C PHE A 239 40.84 14.94 16.27
N HIS A 240 41.73 15.91 16.05
CA HIS A 240 41.37 17.32 16.07
C HIS A 240 41.47 17.93 14.66
N PRO A 241 40.41 18.57 14.12
CA PRO A 241 40.44 19.14 12.76
C PRO A 241 41.58 20.13 12.45
N GLY A 242 42.16 20.74 13.49
CA GLY A 242 43.28 21.67 13.41
C GLY A 242 44.65 21.08 13.80
N GLU A 243 44.75 19.77 14.02
CA GLU A 243 46.04 19.15 14.35
C GLU A 243 47.00 19.10 13.15
N PRO A 244 48.32 19.13 13.37
CA PRO A 244 49.29 18.95 12.30
C PRO A 244 49.06 17.61 11.57
N GLY A 245 48.86 17.66 10.26
CA GLY A 245 48.61 16.47 9.44
C GLY A 245 47.13 16.22 9.08
N ALA A 246 46.18 16.96 9.66
CA ALA A 246 44.79 16.93 9.21
C ALA A 246 44.68 17.61 7.84
N ASP A 247 44.37 16.83 6.79
CA ASP A 247 44.06 17.35 5.46
C ASP A 247 42.55 17.63 5.29
N ASP A 248 42.15 18.20 4.15
CA ASP A 248 40.75 18.54 3.88
C ASP A 248 39.85 17.29 3.82
N ALA A 249 40.40 16.15 3.38
CA ALA A 249 39.63 14.92 3.26
C ALA A 249 39.37 14.29 4.65
N MET A 250 40.35 14.32 5.55
CA MET A 250 40.19 13.91 6.94
C MET A 250 39.18 14.80 7.67
N ARG A 251 39.25 16.13 7.46
CA ARG A 251 38.24 17.06 7.99
C ARG A 251 36.84 16.74 7.49
N GLY A 252 36.68 16.49 6.19
CA GLY A 252 35.39 16.13 5.60
C GLY A 252 34.84 14.80 6.10
N ASP A 253 35.68 13.78 6.28
CA ASP A 253 35.26 12.49 6.85
C ASP A 253 34.82 12.65 8.32
N TYR A 254 35.51 13.48 9.11
CA TYR A 254 35.10 13.78 10.49
C TYR A 254 33.79 14.59 10.56
N GLU A 255 33.66 15.64 9.73
CA GLU A 255 32.44 16.45 9.61
C GLU A 255 31.23 15.58 9.25
N GLN A 256 31.38 14.68 8.27
CA GLN A 256 30.33 13.74 7.90
C GLN A 256 29.93 12.81 9.06
N GLY A 257 30.87 12.41 9.92
CA GLY A 257 30.57 11.66 11.14
C GLY A 257 29.69 12.43 12.12
N LEU A 258 30.03 13.71 12.36
CA LEU A 258 29.24 14.61 13.22
C LEU A 258 27.85 14.89 12.64
N ASP A 259 27.77 15.17 11.33
CA ASP A 259 26.50 15.41 10.63
C ASP A 259 25.59 14.18 10.72
N SER A 260 26.16 12.99 10.62
CA SER A 260 25.44 11.73 10.74
C SER A 260 24.89 11.51 12.15
N TYR A 261 25.66 11.87 13.18
CA TYR A 261 25.21 11.85 14.57
C TYR A 261 24.05 12.82 14.83
N GLU A 262 24.18 14.08 14.36
CA GLU A 262 23.11 15.07 14.51
C GLU A 262 21.86 14.69 13.72
N LYS A 263 22.02 14.16 12.49
CA LYS A 263 20.92 13.61 11.69
C LYS A 263 20.21 12.47 12.41
N ALA A 264 20.94 11.54 13.02
CA ALA A 264 20.37 10.45 13.80
C ALA A 264 19.49 10.98 14.95
N LYS A 265 19.98 11.96 15.71
CA LYS A 265 19.23 12.63 16.80
C LYS A 265 17.99 13.35 16.30
N GLN A 266 18.09 14.08 15.19
CA GLN A 266 16.98 14.80 14.59
C GLN A 266 15.87 13.86 14.11
N ILE A 267 16.23 12.78 13.42
CA ILE A 267 15.27 11.77 12.98
C ILE A 267 14.59 11.16 14.21
N MET A 268 15.37 10.71 15.21
CA MET A 268 14.84 10.10 16.42
C MET A 268 13.86 11.00 17.17
N ALA A 269 14.15 12.30 17.27
CA ALA A 269 13.26 13.29 17.89
C ALA A 269 11.91 13.45 17.16
N SER A 270 11.82 13.05 15.90
CA SER A 270 10.62 13.15 15.06
C SER A 270 9.89 11.82 14.84
N VAL A 271 10.43 10.69 15.29
CA VAL A 271 9.85 9.36 15.05
C VAL A 271 8.43 9.27 15.65
N GLN A 272 7.48 8.95 14.79
CA GLN A 272 6.09 8.61 15.14
C GLN A 272 5.73 7.18 14.73
N TYR A 273 6.48 6.60 13.80
CA TYR A 273 6.24 5.28 13.22
C TYR A 273 7.49 4.39 13.30
N PRO A 274 7.35 3.09 13.62
CA PRO A 274 8.48 2.16 13.71
C PRO A 274 9.39 2.15 12.47
N GLU A 275 8.81 2.33 11.29
CA GLU A 275 9.52 2.30 10.01
C GLU A 275 10.46 3.50 9.82
N GLU A 276 10.29 4.59 10.57
CA GLU A 276 11.15 5.78 10.51
C GLU A 276 12.48 5.54 11.22
N VAL A 277 12.53 4.60 12.17
CA VAL A 277 13.74 4.20 12.90
C VAL A 277 14.86 3.75 11.96
N LYS A 278 14.51 3.16 10.81
CA LYS A 278 15.50 2.76 9.79
C LYS A 278 16.41 3.92 9.39
N GLY A 279 15.86 5.14 9.31
CA GLY A 279 16.61 6.35 8.95
C GLY A 279 17.64 6.72 10.00
N VAL A 280 17.37 6.45 11.28
CA VAL A 280 18.33 6.65 12.37
C VAL A 280 19.49 5.69 12.23
N THR A 281 19.21 4.39 12.11
CA THR A 281 20.25 3.36 12.00
C THR A 281 21.09 3.50 10.71
N GLN A 282 20.48 3.96 9.61
CA GLN A 282 21.21 4.29 8.38
C GLN A 282 22.16 5.47 8.58
N ALA A 283 21.71 6.54 9.24
CA ALA A 283 22.59 7.67 9.55
C ALA A 283 23.76 7.24 10.44
N LEU A 284 23.52 6.38 11.45
CA LEU A 284 24.60 5.86 12.30
C LEU A 284 25.59 4.99 11.51
N GLU A 285 25.15 4.19 10.54
CA GLU A 285 26.03 3.44 9.65
C GLU A 285 26.85 4.38 8.75
N ASP A 286 26.22 5.37 8.14
CA ASP A 286 26.89 6.40 7.32
C ASP A 286 28.02 7.08 8.13
N GLY A 287 27.74 7.40 9.40
CA GLY A 287 28.70 7.98 10.33
C GLY A 287 29.88 7.06 10.63
N ARG A 288 29.63 5.78 10.95
CA ARG A 288 30.70 4.80 11.21
C ARG A 288 31.56 4.53 9.98
N TYR A 289 30.97 4.51 8.78
CA TYR A 289 31.73 4.42 7.55
C TYR A 289 32.62 5.66 7.32
N ALA A 290 32.15 6.86 7.67
CA ALA A 290 32.97 8.07 7.64
C ALA A 290 34.17 7.98 8.62
N LEU A 291 33.94 7.51 9.84
CA LEU A 291 35.02 7.29 10.81
C LEU A 291 36.03 6.22 10.35
N ALA A 292 35.57 5.15 9.70
CA ALA A 292 36.45 4.13 9.13
C ALA A 292 37.33 4.69 7.99
N ARG A 293 36.80 5.59 7.15
CA ARG A 293 37.61 6.30 6.14
C ARG A 293 38.63 7.23 6.77
N LEU A 294 38.22 7.97 7.80
CA LEU A 294 39.13 8.84 8.56
C LEU A 294 40.29 8.04 9.16
N ASP A 295 39.99 6.92 9.83
CA ASP A 295 41.01 6.03 10.41
C ASP A 295 41.98 5.50 9.34
N ALA A 296 41.45 5.05 8.19
CA ALA A 296 42.28 4.59 7.08
C ALA A 296 43.22 5.68 6.56
N ARG A 297 42.73 6.93 6.42
CA ARG A 297 43.57 8.07 6.02
C ARG A 297 44.66 8.37 7.04
N ARG A 298 44.32 8.42 8.32
CA ARG A 298 45.28 8.68 9.40
C ARG A 298 46.40 7.65 9.45
N GLN A 299 46.09 6.40 9.13
CA GLN A 299 47.06 5.31 9.12
C GLN A 299 47.75 5.11 7.77
N GLY A 300 47.43 5.90 6.74
CA GLY A 300 47.96 5.73 5.38
C GLY A 300 47.55 4.40 4.72
N LYS A 301 46.41 3.83 5.13
CA LYS A 301 45.85 2.59 4.59
C LYS A 301 44.94 2.88 3.39
N PRO A 302 44.71 1.90 2.50
CA PRO A 302 43.67 2.01 1.48
C PRO A 302 42.31 2.32 2.12
N LEU A 303 41.50 3.14 1.45
CA LEU A 303 40.16 3.45 1.93
C LEU A 303 39.30 2.17 1.93
N PRO A 304 38.50 1.93 2.97
CA PRO A 304 37.63 0.76 3.03
C PRO A 304 36.56 0.82 1.93
N GLU A 305 36.19 -0.33 1.39
CA GLU A 305 34.98 -0.47 0.59
C GLU A 305 33.75 -0.30 1.48
N ARG A 306 32.65 0.26 0.94
CA ARG A 306 31.40 0.33 1.68
C ARG A 306 30.73 -1.03 1.72
N ARG A 307 30.81 -1.68 2.89
CA ARG A 307 30.22 -2.99 3.18
C ARG A 307 29.13 -2.83 4.23
N ALA A 308 28.24 -3.82 4.31
CA ALA A 308 27.31 -3.93 5.43
C ALA A 308 28.07 -3.99 6.78
N PRO A 309 27.46 -3.52 7.88
CA PRO A 309 28.10 -3.60 9.20
C PRO A 309 28.21 -5.05 9.68
N CYS A 310 28.90 -5.27 10.80
CA CYS A 310 28.97 -6.61 11.41
C CYS A 310 27.56 -7.14 11.71
N PHE A 311 27.28 -8.35 11.25
CA PHE A 311 26.02 -9.03 11.49
C PHE A 311 25.74 -9.27 12.98
N PHE A 312 26.77 -9.54 13.79
CA PHE A 312 26.58 -9.87 15.20
C PHE A 312 26.25 -8.65 16.07
N ASP A 313 26.91 -7.52 15.81
CA ASP A 313 26.57 -6.22 16.39
C ASP A 313 26.89 -5.12 15.37
N PRO A 314 25.88 -4.43 14.82
CA PRO A 314 26.12 -3.33 13.88
C PRO A 314 27.00 -2.21 14.44
N ARG A 315 27.12 -2.09 15.76
CA ARG A 315 28.02 -1.13 16.43
C ARG A 315 29.49 -1.51 16.38
N HIS A 316 29.85 -2.69 15.86
CA HIS A 316 31.25 -3.03 15.60
C HIS A 316 31.82 -2.33 14.36
N GLY A 317 30.99 -1.60 13.60
CA GLY A 317 31.40 -0.90 12.38
C GLY A 317 31.35 -1.78 11.13
N PRO A 318 31.96 -1.34 10.02
CA PRO A 318 31.90 -2.05 8.76
C PRO A 318 32.53 -3.45 8.85
N SER A 319 31.94 -4.41 8.15
CA SER A 319 32.53 -5.73 8.02
C SER A 319 33.84 -5.69 7.22
N THR A 320 34.76 -6.60 7.51
CA THR A 320 36.02 -6.76 6.78
C THR A 320 36.04 -8.00 5.91
N GLU A 321 35.25 -9.01 6.27
CA GLU A 321 35.11 -10.25 5.51
C GLU A 321 33.72 -10.86 5.70
N ASP A 322 33.41 -11.88 4.90
CA ASP A 322 32.19 -12.67 5.02
C ASP A 322 32.54 -14.04 5.61
N ALA A 323 31.80 -14.47 6.64
CA ALA A 323 32.05 -15.74 7.33
C ALA A 323 30.84 -16.67 7.24
N THR A 324 31.10 -17.98 7.11
CA THR A 324 30.05 -18.99 7.24
C THR A 324 29.72 -19.20 8.71
N TRP A 325 28.46 -19.00 9.08
CA TRP A 325 27.96 -19.14 10.44
C TRP A 325 26.56 -19.74 10.46
N ALA A 326 26.23 -20.48 11.52
CA ALA A 326 24.90 -20.99 11.78
C ALA A 326 24.48 -20.65 13.22
N PRO A 327 23.26 -20.12 13.45
CA PRO A 327 22.71 -20.05 14.79
C PRO A 327 22.43 -21.46 15.32
N ALA A 328 22.32 -21.61 16.64
CA ALA A 328 22.01 -22.89 17.26
C ALA A 328 20.72 -23.50 16.69
N GLY A 329 20.82 -24.67 16.08
CA GLY A 329 19.70 -25.38 15.44
C GLY A 329 19.22 -24.78 14.11
N GLY A 330 19.88 -23.74 13.58
CA GLY A 330 19.54 -23.12 12.30
C GLY A 330 20.47 -23.55 11.15
N ALA A 331 20.14 -23.08 9.94
CA ALA A 331 20.94 -23.32 8.76
C ALA A 331 22.21 -22.45 8.72
N ALA A 332 23.29 -23.02 8.18
CA ALA A 332 24.51 -22.28 7.86
C ALA A 332 24.25 -21.25 6.77
N ARG A 333 24.86 -20.07 6.92
CA ARG A 333 24.72 -18.93 6.01
C ARG A 333 26.01 -18.12 5.99
N THR A 334 26.16 -17.29 4.98
CA THR A 334 27.26 -16.32 4.91
C THR A 334 26.80 -15.00 5.52
N VAL A 335 27.56 -14.47 6.49
CA VAL A 335 27.26 -13.19 7.16
C VAL A 335 28.45 -12.25 7.11
N PRO A 336 28.24 -10.92 6.95
CA PRO A 336 29.30 -9.93 7.04
C PRO A 336 29.78 -9.82 8.49
N VAL A 337 31.09 -9.88 8.72
CA VAL A 337 31.69 -9.86 10.06
C VAL A 337 32.80 -8.80 10.17
N CYS A 338 32.89 -8.14 11.32
CA CYS A 338 34.04 -7.30 11.63
C CYS A 338 35.27 -8.17 11.91
N ALA A 339 36.46 -7.58 11.84
CA ALA A 339 37.71 -8.29 12.08
C ALA A 339 37.74 -9.01 13.44
N ALA A 340 37.17 -8.41 14.49
CA ALA A 340 37.17 -8.98 15.83
C ALA A 340 36.30 -10.24 15.93
N ASP A 341 35.08 -10.21 15.39
CA ASP A 341 34.19 -11.39 15.40
C ASP A 341 34.66 -12.46 14.43
N ALA A 342 35.32 -12.07 13.34
CA ALA A 342 35.92 -13.03 12.44
C ALA A 342 37.07 -13.83 13.09
N VAL A 343 37.86 -13.18 13.96
CA VAL A 343 38.84 -13.87 14.81
C VAL A 343 38.14 -14.82 15.78
N ARG A 344 37.09 -14.38 16.48
CA ARG A 344 36.32 -15.24 17.41
C ARG A 344 35.80 -16.50 16.72
N LEU A 345 35.18 -16.35 15.55
CA LEU A 345 34.68 -17.48 14.77
C LEU A 345 35.80 -18.45 14.35
N ARG A 346 36.96 -17.94 13.91
CA ARG A 346 38.11 -18.78 13.57
C ARG A 346 38.67 -19.54 14.76
N ASP A 347 38.60 -18.94 15.95
CA ASP A 347 39.05 -19.55 17.21
C ASP A 347 37.98 -20.45 17.85
N GLY A 348 36.82 -20.63 17.20
CA GLY A 348 35.71 -21.44 17.73
C GLY A 348 35.01 -20.81 18.94
N GLN A 349 35.17 -19.51 19.15
CA GLN A 349 34.50 -18.74 20.19
C GLN A 349 33.16 -18.19 19.70
N ASP A 350 32.23 -17.99 20.63
CA ASP A 350 30.98 -17.32 20.31
C ASP A 350 31.25 -15.87 19.87
N PRO A 351 30.59 -15.39 18.79
CA PRO A 351 30.70 -14.00 18.38
C PRO A 351 30.11 -13.08 19.45
N ALA A 352 30.55 -11.81 19.47
CA ALA A 352 29.99 -10.82 20.39
C ALA A 352 28.64 -10.31 19.85
N VAL A 353 27.59 -11.11 20.08
CA VAL A 353 26.24 -10.84 19.56
C VAL A 353 25.54 -9.77 20.38
N ARG A 354 24.97 -8.78 19.68
CA ARG A 354 24.08 -7.81 20.29
C ARG A 354 22.80 -8.46 20.78
N THR A 355 22.54 -8.31 22.07
CA THR A 355 21.28 -8.68 22.70
C THR A 355 20.39 -7.46 22.89
N VAL A 356 19.08 -7.66 22.79
CA VAL A 356 18.05 -6.67 23.10
C VAL A 356 17.04 -7.28 24.08
N ASP A 357 16.37 -6.42 24.83
CA ASP A 357 15.40 -6.87 25.83
C ASP A 357 14.12 -7.43 25.21
N THR A 358 13.64 -8.55 25.74
CA THR A 358 12.34 -9.12 25.36
C THR A 358 11.54 -9.48 26.60
N GLU A 359 10.26 -9.81 26.41
CA GLU A 359 9.40 -10.31 27.49
C GLU A 359 9.93 -11.61 28.14
N HIS A 360 10.82 -12.33 27.45
CA HIS A 360 11.46 -13.55 27.93
C HIS A 360 12.92 -13.34 28.38
N GLY A 361 13.34 -12.08 28.57
CA GLY A 361 14.70 -11.67 28.92
C GLY A 361 15.54 -11.28 27.69
N PRO A 362 16.84 -10.98 27.88
CA PRO A 362 17.73 -10.60 26.79
C PRO A 362 17.86 -11.72 25.75
N ARG A 363 17.71 -11.35 24.47
CA ARG A 363 17.85 -12.27 23.33
C ARG A 363 18.73 -11.64 22.25
N PRO A 364 19.48 -12.44 21.46
CA PRO A 364 20.07 -11.94 20.23
C PRO A 364 19.05 -11.18 19.40
N TYR A 365 19.43 -10.06 18.80
CA TYR A 365 18.46 -9.20 18.12
C TYR A 365 17.71 -9.92 16.98
N TYR A 366 18.37 -10.86 16.30
CA TYR A 366 17.76 -11.70 15.27
C TYR A 366 16.77 -12.76 15.82
N ASP A 367 16.72 -12.95 17.14
CA ASP A 367 15.77 -13.82 17.83
C ASP A 367 14.82 -13.06 18.78
N ALA A 368 14.85 -11.73 18.75
CA ALA A 368 14.13 -10.88 19.70
C ALA A 368 12.69 -10.52 19.30
N GLY A 369 12.26 -10.98 18.12
CA GLY A 369 10.90 -10.79 17.63
C GLY A 369 10.71 -9.56 16.73
N PRO A 370 9.52 -9.47 16.12
CA PRO A 370 9.27 -8.65 14.94
C PRO A 370 9.40 -7.15 15.19
N ALA A 371 9.17 -6.69 16.41
CA ALA A 371 9.27 -5.27 16.76
C ALA A 371 10.64 -4.66 16.42
N TYR A 372 11.71 -5.46 16.39
CA TYR A 372 13.08 -5.02 16.08
C TYR A 372 13.41 -4.98 14.58
N GLY A 373 12.52 -5.48 13.72
CA GLY A 373 12.81 -5.60 12.29
C GLY A 373 13.05 -4.26 11.59
N PRO A 374 12.30 -3.17 11.84
CA PRO A 374 12.59 -1.85 11.25
C PRO A 374 13.98 -1.29 11.63
N TRP A 375 14.40 -1.50 12.88
CA TRP A 375 15.71 -1.10 13.38
C TRP A 375 16.83 -1.95 12.75
N ALA A 376 16.70 -3.27 12.74
CA ALA A 376 17.67 -4.15 12.07
C ALA A 376 17.71 -3.89 10.55
N GLY A 377 16.57 -3.62 9.93
CA GLY A 377 16.44 -3.35 8.50
C GLY A 377 17.18 -2.10 8.02
N GLY A 378 17.33 -1.08 8.87
CA GLY A 378 18.11 0.10 8.50
C GLY A 378 19.61 -0.17 8.38
N TYR A 379 20.17 -1.13 9.13
CA TYR A 379 21.59 -1.48 9.05
C TYR A 379 21.96 -2.31 7.81
N PHE A 380 21.13 -3.28 7.44
CA PHE A 380 21.46 -4.24 6.38
C PHE A 380 20.73 -3.97 5.06
N GLY A 381 19.83 -2.98 5.03
CA GLY A 381 18.96 -2.71 3.90
C GLY A 381 17.92 -3.82 3.66
N GLY A 382 16.83 -3.47 2.96
CA GLY A 382 15.71 -4.40 2.77
C GLY A 382 16.01 -5.63 1.89
N GLY A 383 17.09 -5.62 1.11
CA GLY A 383 17.45 -6.71 0.19
C GLY A 383 18.37 -7.79 0.78
N MET A 384 19.25 -7.47 1.74
CA MET A 384 20.22 -8.44 2.30
C MET A 384 19.75 -9.09 3.60
N LEU A 385 19.01 -8.35 4.43
CA LEU A 385 18.49 -8.83 5.71
C LEU A 385 17.70 -10.16 5.62
N PRO A 386 16.83 -10.41 4.61
CA PRO A 386 16.07 -11.66 4.54
C PRO A 386 16.96 -12.91 4.47
N GLY A 387 18.05 -12.85 3.70
CA GLY A 387 19.01 -13.94 3.57
C GLY A 387 19.82 -14.16 4.85
N LEU A 388 20.22 -13.07 5.51
CA LEU A 388 20.97 -13.11 6.78
C LEU A 388 20.14 -13.68 7.93
N LEU A 389 18.83 -13.42 7.94
CA LEU A 389 17.92 -13.86 9.00
C LEU A 389 17.22 -15.20 8.72
N MET A 390 17.48 -15.87 7.59
CA MET A 390 16.82 -17.14 7.25
C MET A 390 16.98 -18.19 8.36
N GLY A 391 15.88 -18.72 8.89
CA GLY A 391 15.93 -19.70 9.99
C GLY A 391 16.27 -19.13 11.38
N THR A 392 16.19 -17.81 11.55
CA THR A 392 16.08 -17.15 12.88
C THR A 392 14.62 -16.84 13.17
N MET A 393 14.28 -16.58 14.44
CA MET A 393 12.90 -16.26 14.81
C MET A 393 12.43 -14.96 14.14
N LEU A 394 13.27 -13.91 14.10
CA LEU A 394 12.95 -12.66 13.41
C LEU A 394 12.73 -12.91 11.92
N GLY A 395 13.62 -13.66 11.25
CA GLY A 395 13.46 -13.98 9.83
C GLY A 395 12.16 -14.74 9.52
N SER A 396 11.81 -15.73 10.34
CA SER A 396 10.54 -16.47 10.19
C SER A 396 9.32 -15.56 10.36
N MET A 397 9.33 -14.67 11.36
CA MET A 397 8.22 -13.76 11.58
C MET A 397 8.14 -12.67 10.50
N MET A 398 9.28 -12.16 10.02
CA MET A 398 9.34 -11.18 8.91
C MET A 398 8.78 -11.74 7.60
N SER A 399 8.89 -13.05 7.38
CA SER A 399 8.30 -13.73 6.22
C SER A 399 6.78 -13.90 6.32
N SER A 400 6.16 -13.58 7.45
CA SER A 400 4.72 -13.75 7.65
C SER A 400 3.91 -12.59 7.05
N PRO A 401 2.74 -12.85 6.45
CA PRO A 401 1.85 -11.79 5.96
C PRO A 401 1.40 -10.81 7.06
N ALA A 402 1.30 -11.28 8.31
CA ALA A 402 0.93 -10.45 9.45
C ALA A 402 2.00 -9.38 9.73
N TYR A 403 3.27 -9.75 9.67
CA TYR A 403 4.39 -8.82 9.84
C TYR A 403 4.39 -7.71 8.80
N ALA A 404 4.21 -8.06 7.52
CA ALA A 404 4.15 -7.08 6.43
C ALA A 404 3.02 -6.07 6.63
N SER A 405 1.90 -6.49 7.23
CA SER A 405 0.74 -5.64 7.49
C SER A 405 0.87 -4.71 8.71
N ASP A 406 1.75 -5.05 9.65
CA ASP A 406 1.92 -4.32 10.93
C ASP A 406 3.20 -3.48 10.99
N PHE A 407 4.27 -3.87 10.29
CA PHE A 407 5.60 -3.24 10.36
C PHE A 407 6.13 -2.75 9.01
N GLY A 408 5.27 -2.66 7.98
CA GLY A 408 5.58 -2.03 6.70
C GLY A 408 6.80 -2.64 5.99
N GLY A 409 6.58 -3.73 5.25
CA GLY A 409 7.58 -4.29 4.32
C GLY A 409 7.85 -3.37 3.12
N GLY A 410 8.41 -2.19 3.36
CA GLY A 410 8.77 -1.20 2.34
C GLY A 410 10.20 -1.41 1.86
N ASN A 411 10.31 -1.79 0.58
CA ASN A 411 11.51 -1.80 -0.28
C ASN A 411 12.54 -2.92 0.02
N GLY A 412 12.31 -4.11 -0.56
CA GLY A 412 13.36 -5.13 -0.71
C GLY A 412 12.88 -6.59 -0.75
N PHE A 413 11.63 -6.86 -0.37
CA PHE A 413 11.06 -8.20 -0.43
C PHE A 413 10.33 -8.40 -1.76
N ASP A 414 11.07 -8.53 -2.85
CA ASP A 414 10.49 -9.05 -4.09
C ASP A 414 10.36 -10.57 -3.96
N GLY A 415 9.14 -10.98 -3.65
CA GLY A 415 8.77 -12.35 -3.33
C GLY A 415 7.26 -12.48 -3.19
N GLY A 416 6.52 -11.89 -4.14
CA GLY A 416 5.12 -12.19 -4.46
C GLY A 416 4.19 -12.47 -3.27
N GLY A 417 3.68 -11.42 -2.63
CA GLY A 417 2.71 -11.61 -1.55
C GLY A 417 2.15 -10.33 -0.95
N PHE A 418 1.75 -9.35 -1.76
CA PHE A 418 0.96 -8.22 -1.28
C PHE A 418 -0.45 -8.70 -0.91
N GLY A 419 -0.61 -9.16 0.33
CA GLY A 419 -1.90 -9.21 1.01
C GLY A 419 -2.34 -7.79 1.38
N GLY A 420 -2.60 -6.97 0.35
CA GLY A 420 -3.14 -5.63 0.51
C GLY A 420 -4.54 -5.69 1.10
N GLY A 421 -4.80 -4.87 2.13
CA GLY A 421 -6.15 -4.63 2.60
C GLY A 421 -7.05 -4.14 1.47
N ASP A 422 -8.36 -4.30 1.66
CA ASP A 422 -9.43 -4.10 0.66
C ASP A 422 -9.54 -2.66 0.10
N VAL A 423 -8.61 -1.75 0.42
CA VAL A 423 -8.59 -0.35 -0.02
C VAL A 423 -7.19 -0.02 -0.51
N SER A 424 -7.07 0.57 -1.70
CA SER A 424 -5.79 1.04 -2.22
C SER A 424 -5.21 2.13 -1.32
N GLY A 425 -3.96 1.97 -0.90
CA GLY A 425 -3.22 2.94 -0.09
C GLY A 425 -2.99 4.27 -0.81
N ALA A 426 -2.54 5.28 -0.07
CA ALA A 426 -2.23 6.61 -0.60
C ALA A 426 -1.05 6.63 -1.59
N ASP A 427 -0.36 5.51 -1.75
CA ASP A 427 0.76 5.23 -2.65
C ASP A 427 0.32 4.63 -4.01
N PHE A 428 -0.99 4.48 -4.26
CA PHE A 428 -1.49 3.98 -5.54
C PHE A 428 -1.07 4.87 -6.72
N ASN A 429 -0.27 4.30 -7.63
CA ASN A 429 0.03 4.90 -8.91
C ASN A 429 -0.90 4.31 -9.99
N PRO A 430 -1.76 5.11 -10.65
CA PRO A 430 -2.65 4.64 -11.71
C PRO A 430 -1.92 3.98 -12.91
N SER A 431 -0.61 4.17 -13.03
CA SER A 431 0.25 3.53 -14.03
C SER A 431 0.51 2.05 -13.76
N ASP A 432 0.31 1.58 -12.51
CA ASP A 432 0.52 0.18 -12.12
C ASP A 432 -0.68 -0.73 -12.38
N PHE A 433 -1.84 -0.14 -12.68
CA PHE A 433 -3.06 -0.86 -13.06
C PHE A 433 -2.99 -1.28 -14.52
N GLY A 434 -3.02 -2.59 -14.79
CA GLY A 434 -2.83 -3.15 -16.12
C GLY A 434 -4.13 -3.48 -16.84
N GLY A 435 -4.39 -2.81 -17.96
CA GLY A 435 -5.48 -3.03 -18.92
C GLY A 435 -5.16 -2.29 -20.23
N GLY A 436 -5.69 -2.74 -21.38
CA GLY A 436 -5.24 -2.42 -22.75
C GLY A 436 -4.83 -0.96 -23.05
N ASP A 437 -3.73 -0.81 -23.81
CA ASP A 437 -2.81 0.33 -23.89
C ASP A 437 -3.34 1.70 -24.37
N PHE A 438 -2.70 2.74 -23.84
CA PHE A 438 -2.38 3.97 -24.59
C PHE A 438 -1.54 3.57 -25.82
N GLY A 439 -2.14 3.53 -27.00
CA GLY A 439 -1.42 3.51 -28.28
C GLY A 439 -1.14 2.15 -28.92
N GLY A 440 -1.83 1.07 -28.55
CA GLY A 440 -1.66 -0.22 -29.22
C GLY A 440 -2.81 -1.21 -29.01
N GLY A 441 -3.73 -1.29 -29.98
CA GLY A 441 -4.53 -2.47 -30.33
C GLY A 441 -5.50 -3.09 -29.31
N GLY A 442 -5.61 -2.57 -28.08
CA GLY A 442 -6.40 -3.17 -27.00
C GLY A 442 -7.66 -2.40 -26.58
N GLY A 443 -8.15 -1.47 -27.40
CA GLY A 443 -9.31 -0.62 -27.10
C GLY A 443 -10.64 -1.39 -27.00
N PHE A 444 -11.71 -0.65 -26.73
CA PHE A 444 -13.10 -1.13 -26.77
C PHE A 444 -13.56 -1.51 -28.20
N ASP A 445 -12.67 -1.39 -29.19
CA ASP A 445 -12.97 -1.52 -30.61
C ASP A 445 -13.06 -3.01 -31.01
N GLY A 446 -14.29 -3.51 -31.09
CA GLY A 446 -14.64 -4.76 -31.77
C GLY A 446 -15.04 -4.49 -33.22
N GLY A 447 -14.09 -4.62 -34.16
CA GLY A 447 -14.34 -4.97 -35.57
C GLY A 447 -14.94 -3.90 -36.51
N GLY A 448 -14.11 -3.39 -37.42
CA GLY A 448 -14.53 -2.74 -38.67
C GLY A 448 -13.69 -3.28 -39.85
N GLY A 449 -14.35 -3.71 -40.92
CA GLY A 449 -13.84 -4.66 -41.92
C GLY A 449 -12.59 -4.27 -42.71
N PHE A 450 -11.73 -5.27 -42.95
CA PHE A 450 -10.77 -5.26 -44.05
C PHE A 450 -11.54 -5.49 -45.37
N GLY A 451 -11.91 -4.39 -46.03
CA GLY A 451 -12.32 -4.41 -47.42
C GLY A 451 -11.09 -4.62 -48.31
N GLY A 452 -11.10 -5.71 -49.09
CA GLY A 452 -10.00 -6.13 -49.93
C GLY A 452 -9.58 -5.10 -50.98
N GLY A 453 -8.26 -5.03 -51.19
CA GLY A 453 -7.66 -4.47 -52.38
C GLY A 453 -6.80 -5.54 -53.03
N ASP A 454 -7.31 -6.15 -54.09
CA ASP A 454 -6.53 -6.87 -55.09
C ASP A 454 -6.55 -6.00 -56.36
N PHE A 455 -5.36 -5.70 -56.86
CA PHE A 455 -4.99 -5.06 -58.16
C PHE A 455 -5.39 -3.62 -58.44
#